data_AF-A8FWD4-F1
#
_entry.id   AF-A8FWD4-F1
#
_cell.length_a   1.000
_cell.length_b   1.000
_cell.length_c   1.000
_cell.angle_alpha   90.00
_cell.angle_beta   90.00
_cell.angle_gamma   90.00
#
_symmetry.space_group_name_H-M   'P 1'
#
loop_
_entity.id
_entity.type
_entity.pdbx_description
1 polymer ?
#
loop_
_entity_poly.entity_id
_entity_poly.type
_entity_poly.pdbx_seq_one_letter_code
_entity_poly.pdbx_strand_id
1 'polypeptide(L)' 'MNINATIVGQVVFINFLVMMYLTLRFAKGKSDNLPLVGFYTFLLSFLFFPASWLYCWYWSRKSKKLERES' A
#
# COMPACT_ATOMS: atom_id res chain seq x y z
N MET A 1 13.83 8.64 -27.08
CA MET A 1 12.54 8.17 -26.52
C MET A 1 11.98 9.33 -25.68
N ASN A 2 10.93 10.01 -26.15
CA ASN A 2 10.32 11.16 -25.44
C ASN A 2 9.52 10.64 -24.24
N ILE A 3 10.22 10.32 -23.16
CA ILE A 3 9.59 9.96 -21.89
C ILE A 3 8.99 11.25 -21.34
N ASN A 4 7.70 11.43 -21.59
CA ASN A 4 6.96 12.58 -21.13
C ASN A 4 6.82 12.48 -19.61
N ALA A 5 7.50 13.34 -18.86
CA ALA A 5 7.50 13.33 -17.39
C ALA A 5 6.07 13.40 -16.80
N THR A 6 5.15 14.03 -17.52
CA THR A 6 3.72 14.08 -17.17
C THR A 6 3.09 12.69 -17.15
N ILE A 7 3.40 11.84 -18.13
CA ILE A 7 2.88 10.47 -18.21
C ILE A 7 3.47 9.62 -17.09
N VAL A 8 4.76 9.78 -16.80
CA VAL A 8 5.42 9.09 -15.69
C VAL A 8 4.77 9.45 -14.35
N GLY A 9 4.52 10.74 -14.11
CA GLY A 9 3.83 11.20 -12.91
C GLY A 9 2.41 10.65 -12.77
N GLN A 10 1.64 10.62 -13.87
CA GLN A 10 0.29 10.04 -13.89
C GLN A 10 0.27 8.55 -13.56
N VAL A 11 1.18 7.78 -14.15
CA VAL A 11 1.31 6.34 -13.87
C VAL A 11 1.68 6.10 -12.40
N VAL A 12 2.62 6.89 -11.87
CA VAL A 12 3.01 6.85 -10.45
C VAL A 12 1.82 7.18 -9.54
N PHE A 13 1.05 8.21 -9.87
CA PHE A 13 -0.10 8.64 -9.08
C PHE A 13 -1.25 7.62 -9.08
N ILE A 14 -1.55 7.01 -10.22
CA ILE A 14 -2.56 5.95 -10.30
C ILE A 14 -2.10 4.74 -9.48
N ASN A 15 -0.83 4.34 -9.58
CA ASN A 15 -0.29 3.22 -8.81
C ASN A 15 -0.36 3.47 -7.30
N PHE A 16 -0.04 4.70 -6.89
CA PHE A 16 -0.19 5.17 -5.51
C PHE A 16 -1.64 4.96 -5.00
N LEU A 17 -2.64 5.43 -5.76
CA LEU A 17 -4.04 5.30 -5.38
C LEU A 17 -4.48 3.83 -5.27
N VAL A 18 -4.07 3.01 -6.23
CA VAL A 18 -4.37 1.57 -6.26
C VAL A 18 -3.77 0.87 -5.04
N MET A 19 -2.50 1.11 -4.73
CA MET A 19 -1.82 0.49 -3.59
C MET A 19 -2.36 0.95 -2.25
N MET A 20 -2.67 2.24 -2.11
CA MET A 20 -3.33 2.78 -0.91
C MET A 20 -4.69 2.12 -0.70
N TYR A 21 -5.52 2.02 -1.74
CA TYR A 21 -6.83 1.38 -1.67
C TYR A 21 -6.74 -0.11 -1.32
N LEU A 22 -5.87 -0.88 -1.99
CA LEU A 22 -5.66 -2.29 -1.72
C LEU A 22 -5.17 -2.53 -0.28
N THR A 23 -4.18 -1.77 0.18
CA THR A 23 -3.62 -1.91 1.52
C THR A 23 -4.66 -1.61 2.59
N LEU A 24 -5.42 -0.52 2.43
CA LEU A 24 -6.53 -0.19 3.33
C LEU A 24 -7.61 -1.27 3.30
N ARG A 25 -7.96 -1.80 2.13
CA ARG A 25 -8.96 -2.87 1.99
C ARG A 25 -8.50 -4.17 2.65
N PHE A 26 -7.23 -4.54 2.55
CA PHE A 26 -6.68 -5.73 3.22
C PHE A 26 -6.51 -5.56 4.73
N ALA A 27 -6.20 -4.35 5.17
CA ALA A 27 -6.10 -4.01 6.59
C ALA A 27 -7.46 -3.84 7.26
N LYS A 28 -8.52 -3.52 6.49
CA LYS A 28 -9.89 -3.39 6.96
C LYS A 28 -10.38 -4.72 7.52
N GLY A 29 -10.48 -4.79 8.85
CA GLY A 29 -10.86 -6.01 9.59
C GLY A 29 -9.69 -6.89 10.07
N LYS A 30 -8.44 -6.44 9.94
CA LYS A 30 -7.23 -7.08 10.51
C LYS A 30 -6.39 -6.16 11.40
N SER A 31 -6.74 -4.88 11.47
CA SER A 31 -6.01 -3.83 12.18
C SER A 31 -7.01 -2.88 12.81
N ASP A 32 -6.90 -2.62 14.11
CA ASP A 32 -7.65 -1.57 14.79
C ASP A 32 -7.24 -0.17 14.31
N ASN A 33 -5.99 -0.04 13.83
CA ASN A 33 -5.38 1.25 13.47
C ASN A 33 -5.28 1.42 11.94
N LEU A 34 -6.43 1.35 11.27
CA LEU A 34 -6.60 1.63 9.83
C LEU A 34 -5.97 2.96 9.34
N PRO A 35 -6.15 4.11 10.01
CA PRO A 35 -5.56 5.37 9.55
C PRO A 35 -4.03 5.33 9.57
N LEU A 36 -3.43 4.64 10.55
CA LEU A 36 -1.99 4.46 10.65
C LEU A 36 -1.45 3.64 9.48
N VAL A 37 -2.14 2.57 9.10
CA VAL A 37 -1.75 1.74 7.95
C VAL A 37 -1.80 2.53 6.65
N GLY A 38 -2.82 3.38 6.48
CA GLY A 38 -2.91 4.32 5.37
C GLY A 38 -1.75 5.30 5.35
N PHE A 39 -1.39 5.88 6.50
CA PHE A 39 -0.27 6.82 6.64
C PHE A 39 1.07 6.18 6.30
N TYR A 40 1.33 4.95 6.78
CA TYR A 40 2.53 4.20 6.41
C TYR A 40 2.58 3.88 4.91
N THR A 41 1.44 3.52 4.31
CA THR A 41 1.36 3.26 2.87
C THR A 41 1.61 4.53 2.05
N PHE A 42 1.12 5.68 2.54
CA PHE A 42 1.35 6.99 1.96
C PHE A 42 2.84 7.34 1.98
N LEU A 43 3.47 7.26 3.17
CA LEU A 43 4.91 7.50 3.33
C LEU A 43 5.74 6.56 2.46
N LEU A 44 5.44 5.26 2.46
CA LEU A 44 6.18 4.28 1.67
C LEU A 44 6.03 4.54 0.17
N SER A 45 4.83 4.82 -0.31
CA SER A 45 4.63 5.06 -1.75
C SER A 45 5.29 6.35 -2.22
N PHE A 46 5.41 7.35 -1.34
CA PHE A 46 6.08 8.61 -1.62
C PHE A 46 7.63 8.48 -1.57
N LEU A 47 8.15 7.74 -0.59
CA LEU A 47 9.59 7.60 -0.37
C LEU A 47 10.22 6.50 -1.25
N PHE A 48 9.50 5.40 -1.46
CA PHE A 48 9.94 4.22 -2.20
C PHE A 48 8.75 3.57 -2.92
N PHE A 49 8.55 3.96 -4.18
CA PHE A 49 7.53 3.38 -5.07
C PHE A 49 7.42 1.83 -5.04
N PRO A 50 8.52 1.04 -4.98
CA PRO A 50 8.42 -0.42 -4.88
C PRO A 50 8.15 -0.94 -3.46
N ALA A 51 8.42 -0.15 -2.42
CA ALA A 51 8.22 -0.59 -1.03
C ALA A 51 6.75 -0.70 -0.66
N SER A 52 5.88 0.15 -1.24
CA SER A 52 4.44 0.08 -1.02
C SER A 52 3.83 -1.23 -1.52
N TRP A 53 4.39 -1.84 -2.58
CA TRP A 53 3.99 -3.17 -3.04
C TRP A 53 4.33 -4.26 -2.03
N LEU A 54 5.55 -4.22 -1.45
CA LEU A 54 5.94 -5.17 -0.42
C LEU A 54 5.05 -5.04 0.83
N TYR A 55 4.70 -3.81 1.20
CA TYR A 55 3.81 -3.54 2.33
C TYR A 55 2.37 -3.99 2.06
N CYS A 56 1.85 -3.74 0.86
CA CYS A 56 0.55 -4.24 0.43
C CYS A 56 0.54 -5.79 0.38
N TRP A 57 1.62 -6.41 -0.11
CA TRP A 57 1.77 -7.87 -0.11
C TRP A 57 1.83 -8.44 1.31
N TYR A 58 2.53 -7.78 2.22
CA TYR A 58 2.56 -8.14 3.64
C TYR A 58 1.13 -8.15 4.23
N TRP A 59 0.34 -7.10 4.03
CA TRP A 59 -1.05 -7.03 4.50
C TRP A 59 -2.00 -8.01 3.81
N SER A 60 -1.77 -8.28 2.53
CA SER A 60 -2.49 -9.31 1.78
C SER A 60 -2.22 -10.70 2.37
N ARG A 61 -0.95 -11.02 2.64
CA ARG A 61 -0.47 -12.31 3.14
C ARG A 61 -0.68 -12.50 4.64
N LYS A 62 -0.86 -11.42 5.41
CA LYS A 62 -1.27 -11.43 6.82
C LYS A 62 -2.66 -12.04 6.94
N SER A 63 -2.81 -13.35 6.77
CA SER A 63 -4.09 -14.04 6.93
C SER A 63 -4.51 -13.98 8.40
N LYS A 64 -5.82 -14.05 8.71
CA LYS A 64 -6.41 -14.02 10.07
C LYS A 64 -5.84 -15.06 11.07
N LYS A 65 -4.83 -15.83 10.67
CA LYS A 65 -4.28 -16.99 11.37
C LYS A 65 -3.40 -16.64 12.57
N LEU A 66 -2.92 -15.39 12.69
CA LEU A 66 -2.02 -14.96 13.78
C LEU A 66 -2.74 -14.54 15.08
N GLU A 67 -4.08 -14.52 15.11
CA GLU A 67 -4.85 -14.36 16.38
C GLU A 67 -5.12 -15.69 17.10
N ARG A 68 -4.60 -16.83 16.60
CA ARG A 68 -4.77 -18.13 17.26
C ARG A 68 -3.52 -18.65 17.99
N GLU A 69 -2.46 -17.86 18.07
CA GLU A 69 -1.23 -18.21 18.81
C GLU A 69 -0.71 -17.03 19.66
N SER A 70 -1.56 -16.48 20.54
CA SER A 70 -1.11 -15.71 21.71
C SER A 70 -1.89 -16.10 22.95
#